data_AF-A7MZX5-F1
#
_entry.id   AF-A7MZX5-F1
#
_cell.length_a   1.000
_cell.length_b   1.000
_cell.length_c   1.000
_cell.angle_alpha   90.00
_cell.angle_beta   90.00
_cell.angle_gamma   90.00
#
_symmetry.space_group_name_H-M   'P 1'
#
loop_
_entity.id
_entity.type
_entity.pdbx_description
1 polymer ?
#
loop_
_entity_poly.entity_id
_entity_poly.type
_entity_poly.pdbx_seq_one_letter_code
_entity_poly.pdbx_strand_id
1 'polypeptide(L)' 'MKENDKNGEKKMNNHRLEQYLAEADQSVKDFMAEVLETLGKQMLDGQEPRIMLHYFGAQFEVRLVSFDGDNHVLSLNDE' A
#
# COMPACT_ATOMS: atom_id res chain seq x y z
N MET A 1 -8.35 39.90 13.16
CA MET A 1 -8.40 39.25 11.84
C MET A 1 -7.02 39.24 11.22
N LYS A 2 -6.32 38.11 11.27
CA LYS A 2 -5.55 37.56 10.15
C LYS A 2 -5.49 36.05 10.37
N GLU A 3 -6.23 35.40 9.50
CA GLU A 3 -6.31 33.97 9.26
C GLU A 3 -4.98 33.48 8.65
N ASN A 4 -4.78 32.17 8.78
CA ASN A 4 -4.10 31.28 7.84
C ASN A 4 -2.75 30.65 8.21
N ASP A 5 -2.82 29.33 8.02
CA ASP A 5 -1.80 28.39 7.59
C ASP A 5 -0.79 27.90 8.62
N LYS A 6 -1.15 26.74 9.21
CA LYS A 6 -0.25 25.59 9.32
C LYS A 6 -1.05 24.30 9.60
N ASN A 7 -1.89 23.88 8.65
CA ASN A 7 -2.28 22.48 8.57
C ASN A 7 -1.22 21.75 7.73
N GLY A 8 -0.09 21.44 8.35
CA GLY A 8 0.91 20.57 7.75
C GLY A 8 0.37 19.15 7.79
N GLU A 9 -0.25 18.71 6.70
CA GLU A 9 -0.51 17.29 6.45
C GLU A 9 0.82 16.55 6.64
N LYS A 10 0.87 15.75 7.70
CA LYS A 10 1.99 14.88 8.02
C LYS A 10 2.01 13.80 6.95
N LYS A 11 2.62 14.07 5.79
CA LYS A 11 3.08 13.04 4.86
C LYS A 11 3.90 12.08 5.71
N MET A 12 3.34 10.93 6.06
CA MET A 12 4.17 9.84 6.54
C MET A 12 5.10 9.53 5.39
N ASN A 13 6.38 9.83 5.59
CA ASN A 13 7.40 9.80 4.54
C ASN A 13 7.43 8.39 3.93
N ASN A 14 6.95 8.20 2.70
CA ASN A 14 7.06 6.93 1.96
C ASN A 14 8.52 6.40 1.97
N HIS A 15 9.49 7.31 1.97
CA HIS A 15 10.91 6.98 2.14
C HIS A 15 11.24 6.16 3.40
N ARG A 16 10.50 6.31 4.50
CA ARG A 16 10.75 5.49 5.69
C ARG A 16 10.29 4.06 5.48
N LEU A 17 9.14 3.84 4.84
CA LEU A 17 8.67 2.50 4.54
C LEU A 17 9.60 1.80 3.54
N GLU A 18 10.02 2.49 2.49
CA GLU A 18 10.99 1.99 1.51
C GLU A 18 12.32 1.59 2.17
N GLN A 19 12.83 2.43 3.09
CA GLN A 19 14.04 2.14 3.86
C GLN A 19 13.85 0.93 4.78
N TYR A 20 12.73 0.85 5.51
CA TYR A 20 12.44 -0.29 6.37
C TYR A 20 12.31 -1.57 5.56
N LEU A 21 11.67 -1.53 4.39
CA LEU A 21 11.54 -2.68 3.52
C LEU A 21 12.87 -3.06 2.91
N ALA A 22 13.74 -2.12 2.53
CA ALA A 22 15.06 -2.42 1.98
C ALA A 22 15.93 -3.24 2.96
N GLU A 23 15.88 -2.87 4.25
CA GLU A 23 16.64 -3.52 5.33
C GLU A 23 15.94 -4.74 5.93
N ALA A 24 14.66 -4.96 5.65
CA ALA A 24 13.90 -6.08 6.19
C ALA A 24 14.32 -7.44 5.60
N ASP A 25 14.02 -8.50 6.36
CA ASP A 25 14.16 -9.89 5.93
C ASP A 25 13.34 -10.17 4.67
N GLN A 26 13.80 -11.13 3.86
CA GLN A 26 13.12 -11.49 2.61
C GLN A 26 11.66 -11.90 2.84
N SER A 27 11.37 -12.62 3.92
CA SER A 27 10.00 -13.00 4.29
C SER A 27 9.06 -11.81 4.47
N VAL A 28 9.56 -10.69 5.00
CA VAL A 28 8.76 -9.46 5.17
C VAL A 28 8.54 -8.78 3.83
N LYS A 29 9.56 -8.76 2.96
CA LYS A 29 9.45 -8.23 1.59
C LYS A 29 8.43 -9.03 0.78
N ASP A 30 8.51 -10.35 0.84
CA ASP A 30 7.60 -11.26 0.13
C ASP A 30 6.16 -11.07 0.62
N PHE A 31 5.97 -10.98 1.94
CA PHE A 31 4.65 -10.69 2.52
C PHE A 31 4.09 -9.34 2.03
N MET A 32 4.90 -8.28 1.99
CA MET A 32 4.45 -6.99 1.48
C MET A 32 4.15 -7.00 -0.02
N ALA A 33 4.92 -7.76 -0.82
CA ALA A 33 4.65 -7.96 -2.23
C ALA A 33 3.29 -8.66 -2.43
N GLU A 34 3.03 -9.72 -1.67
CA GLU A 34 1.76 -10.46 -1.72
C GLU A 34 0.56 -9.59 -1.29
N VAL A 35 0.72 -8.75 -0.27
CA VAL A 35 -0.29 -7.77 0.16
C VAL A 35 -0.60 -6.79 -0.98
N LEU A 36 0.41 -6.19 -1.60
CA LEU A 36 0.21 -5.23 -2.68
C LEU A 36 -0.39 -5.88 -3.93
N GLU A 37 0.08 -7.07 -4.29
CA GLU A 37 -0.43 -7.82 -5.44
C GLU A 37 -1.90 -8.20 -5.26
N THR A 38 -2.26 -8.69 -4.07
CA THR A 38 -3.64 -9.09 -3.75
C THR A 38 -4.59 -7.89 -3.80
N LEU A 39 -4.21 -6.77 -3.19
CA LEU A 39 -5.00 -5.53 -3.26
C LEU A 39 -5.12 -5.01 -4.70
N GLY A 40 -4.03 -5.07 -5.46
CA GLY A 40 -4.00 -4.67 -6.87
C GLY A 40 -4.94 -5.51 -7.73
N LYS A 41 -4.92 -6.84 -7.59
CA LYS A 41 -5.84 -7.74 -8.29
C LYS A 41 -7.29 -7.45 -7.96
N GLN A 42 -7.63 -7.30 -6.67
CA GLN A 42 -8.99 -6.96 -6.25
C GLN A 42 -9.48 -5.64 -6.87
N MET A 43 -8.61 -4.63 -6.94
CA MET A 43 -8.92 -3.36 -7.59
C MET A 43 -9.18 -3.55 -9.10
N LEU A 44 -8.34 -4.31 -9.80
CA LEU A 44 -8.51 -4.61 -11.23
C LEU A 44 -9.79 -5.41 -11.51
N ASP A 45 -10.17 -6.32 -10.61
CA ASP A 45 -11.38 -7.12 -10.69
C ASP A 45 -12.66 -6.36 -10.25
N GLY A 46 -12.53 -5.06 -9.98
CA GLY A 46 -13.64 -4.20 -9.52
C GLY A 46 -14.19 -4.56 -8.13
N GLN A 47 -13.43 -5.32 -7.34
CA GLN A 47 -13.75 -5.65 -5.96
C GLN A 47 -13.29 -4.54 -5.02
N GLU A 48 -13.84 -4.49 -3.80
CA GLU A 48 -13.30 -3.64 -2.74
C GLU A 48 -11.92 -4.16 -2.31
N PRO A 49 -10.83 -3.39 -2.50
CA PRO A 49 -9.48 -3.88 -2.23
C PRO A 49 -9.21 -3.90 -0.72
N ARG A 50 -9.34 -5.08 -0.12
CA ARG A 50 -9.12 -5.33 1.31
C ARG A 50 -8.53 -6.71 1.57
N ILE A 51 -7.68 -6.78 2.59
CA ILE A 51 -7.12 -8.03 3.10
C ILE A 51 -7.43 -8.15 4.59
N MET A 52 -7.84 -9.35 5.00
CA MET A 52 -8.00 -9.70 6.40
C MET A 52 -6.85 -10.61 6.82
N LEU A 53 -6.09 -10.18 7.81
CA LEU A 53 -4.93 -10.90 8.30
C LEU A 53 -5.16 -11.35 9.73
N HIS A 54 -4.82 -12.61 9.99
CA HIS A 54 -5.00 -13.26 11.27
C HIS A 54 -3.63 -13.63 11.82
N TYR A 55 -3.26 -13.07 12.97
CA TYR A 55 -1.97 -13.34 13.58
C TYR A 55 -2.06 -13.21 15.09
N PHE A 56 -1.53 -14.20 15.81
CA PHE A 56 -1.59 -14.30 17.29
C PHE A 56 -2.99 -14.08 17.89
N GLY A 57 -4.04 -14.56 17.23
CA GLY A 57 -5.42 -14.37 17.70
C GLY A 57 -5.97 -12.95 17.55
N ALA A 58 -5.18 -12.04 16.96
CA ALA A 58 -5.65 -10.75 16.50
C ALA A 58 -6.08 -10.86 15.03
N GLN A 59 -7.13 -10.12 14.70
CA GLN A 59 -7.58 -9.91 13.33
C GLN A 59 -7.33 -8.46 12.98
N PHE A 60 -6.62 -8.22 11.87
CA PHE A 60 -6.41 -6.87 11.36
C PHE A 60 -6.82 -6.77 9.90
N GLU A 61 -7.47 -5.66 9.58
CA GLU A 61 -7.96 -5.38 8.25
C GLU A 61 -7.11 -4.28 7.61
N VAL A 62 -6.63 -4.55 6.40
CA VAL A 62 -5.93 -3.57 5.56
C VAL A 62 -6.82 -3.26 4.39
N ARG A 63 -7.16 -1.98 4.20
CA ARG A 63 -7.93 -1.49 3.05
C ARG A 63 -7.05 -0.56 2.22
N LEU A 64 -7.07 -0.77 0.91
CA LEU A 64 -6.43 0.16 -0.01
C LEU A 64 -7.35 1.37 -0.20
N VAL A 65 -6.96 2.52 0.35
CA VAL A 65 -7.74 3.76 0.27
C VAL A 65 -7.44 4.51 -1.03
N SER A 66 -6.19 4.49 -1.45
CA SER A 66 -5.71 5.11 -2.70
C SER A 66 -4.49 4.35 -3.20
N PHE A 67 -4.41 4.15 -4.51
CA PHE A 67 -3.22 3.64 -5.15
C PHE A 67 -2.65 4.73 -6.06
N ASP A 68 -1.42 5.14 -5.77
CA ASP A 68 -0.64 6.05 -6.62
C ASP A 68 0.59 5.28 -7.08
N GLY A 69 0.44 4.54 -8.17
CA GLY A 69 1.51 3.79 -8.82
C GLY A 69 1.80 4.40 -10.18
N ASP A 70 3.05 4.32 -10.62
CA ASP A 70 3.42 4.70 -11.98
C ASP A 70 2.59 3.84 -12.96
N ASN A 71 1.74 4.51 -13.74
CA ASN A 71 0.78 3.96 -14.70
C ASN A 71 1.43 3.12 -15.84
N HIS A 72 2.73 2.85 -15.76
CA HIS A 72 3.55 2.29 -16.82
C HIS A 72 3.68 0.76 -16.80
N VAL A 73 3.21 0.08 -15.75
CA VAL A 73 3.40 -1.39 -15.61
C VAL A 73 2.19 -2.20 -16.11
N LEU A 74 1.04 -1.57 -16.35
CA LEU A 74 -0.17 -2.27 -16.82
C LEU A 74 -0.30 -2.34 -18.36
N SER A 75 0.69 -1.85 -19.12
CA SER A 75 0.68 -1.90 -20.59
C SER A 75 1.52 -3.04 -21.20
N LEU A 76 2.02 -3.96 -20.39
CA LEU A 76 2.75 -5.14 -20.87
C LEU A 76 1.82 -6.34 -20.73
N ASN A 77 1.06 -6.64 -21.79
CA ASN A 77 0.64 -7.98 -22.24
C ASN A 77 -0.51 -7.92 -23.30
N ASP A 78 -0.47 -6.96 -24.22
CA ASP A 78 -1.19 -7.05 -25.49
C ASP A 78 -0.18 -7.16 -26.64
N GLU A 79 0.43 -8.35 -26.80
CA GLU A 79 0.99 -8.81 -28.08
C GLU A 79 0.95 -10.35 -28.17
#